data_AF-A0A8T7B6S4-F1
#
_entry.id   AF-A0A8T7B6S4-F1
#
_cell.length_a   1.000
_cell.length_b   1.000
_cell.length_c   1.000
_cell.angle_alpha   90.00
_cell.angle_beta   90.00
_cell.angle_gamma   90.00
#
_symmetry.space_group_name_H-M   'P 1'
#
loop_
_entity.id
_entity.type
_entity.pdbx_description
1 polymer ?
#
loop_
_entity_poly.entity_id
_entity_poly.type
_entity_poly.pdbx_seq_one_letter_code
_entity_poly.pdbx_strand_id
1 'polypeptide(L)'
;MNNQKTFLFAMMTLLMLVVAAVAQAYPIDAYPETGIKRLEFYRLAQLGEIRGRQLPAGGKLSVADIELNYPVLPVDAAGHVQLPQRDVLLSRRISDLLAAEDLPRYGIAVLDYSDPDNPVYASHNDDFH
;
A
#
# COMPACT_ATOMS: atom_id res chain seq x y z
N MET A 1 27.37 7.16 -28.25
CA MET A 1 25.91 7.10 -28.54
C MET A 1 25.13 6.12 -27.64
N ASN A 2 25.78 5.33 -26.77
CA ASN A 2 25.09 4.41 -25.83
C ASN A 2 24.63 5.10 -24.54
N ASN A 3 25.40 6.06 -24.01
CA ASN A 3 25.11 6.67 -22.71
C ASN A 3 23.83 7.53 -22.68
N GLN A 4 23.44 8.11 -23.83
CA GLN A 4 22.20 8.88 -23.93
C GLN A 4 20.97 7.97 -23.89
N LYS A 5 21.06 6.77 -24.49
CA LYS A 5 19.96 5.80 -24.51
C LYS A 5 19.77 5.16 -23.14
N THR A 6 20.86 4.82 -22.43
CA THR A 6 20.80 4.31 -21.06
C THR A 6 20.27 5.36 -20.09
N PHE A 7 20.65 6.62 -20.25
CA PHE A 7 20.09 7.72 -19.44
C PHE A 7 18.58 7.90 -19.69
N LEU A 8 18.13 7.89 -20.95
CA LEU A 8 16.70 7.96 -21.27
C LEU A 8 15.92 6.79 -20.67
N PHE A 9 16.48 5.57 -20.75
CA PHE A 9 15.85 4.38 -20.20
C PHE A 9 15.71 4.47 -18.68
N ALA A 10 16.77 4.87 -17.97
CA ALA A 10 16.74 5.06 -16.52
C ALA A 10 15.70 6.11 -16.10
N MET A 11 15.58 7.21 -16.85
CA MET A 11 14.58 8.25 -16.58
C MET A 11 13.14 7.73 -16.80
N MET A 12 12.92 6.91 -17.83
CA MET A 12 11.61 6.31 -18.11
C MET A 12 11.23 5.26 -17.05
N THR A 13 12.20 4.46 -16.58
CA THR A 13 11.99 3.49 -15.49
C THR A 13 11.70 4.20 -14.17
N LEU A 14 12.42 5.28 -13.85
CA LEU A 14 12.17 6.11 -12.67
C LEU A 14 10.77 6.74 -12.73
N LEU A 15 10.36 7.23 -13.90
CA LEU A 15 9.02 7.78 -14.10
C LEU A 15 7.93 6.72 -13.88
N MET A 16 8.12 5.49 -14.36
CA MET A 16 7.17 4.39 -14.11
C MET A 16 7.08 4.01 -12.63
N LEU A 17 8.21 4.00 -11.90
CA LEU A 17 8.24 3.72 -10.46
C LEU A 17 7.48 4.80 -9.67
N VAL A 18 7.65 6.08 -10.02
CA VAL A 18 6.89 7.18 -9.41
C VAL A 18 5.39 7.02 -9.68
N VAL A 19 4.99 6.68 -10.91
CA VAL A 19 3.57 6.45 -11.27
C VAL A 19 2.97 5.27 -10.51
N ALA A 20 3.73 4.20 -10.29
CA ALA A 20 3.30 3.04 -9.52
C ALA A 20 3.12 3.37 -8.02
N ALA A 21 3.95 4.24 -7.45
CA ALA A 21 3.84 4.65 -6.05
C ALA A 21 2.56 5.45 -5.75
N VAL A 22 2.06 6.22 -6.73
CA VAL A 22 0.76 6.91 -6.66
C VAL A 22 -0.41 6.01 -7.05
N ALA A 23 -0.22 4.76 -7.50
CA ALA A 23 -1.32 3.85 -7.80
C ALA A 23 -1.92 3.18 -6.55
N GLN A 24 -2.02 3.91 -5.44
CA GLN A 24 -2.84 3.51 -4.29
C GLN A 24 -4.32 3.57 -4.70
N ALA A 25 -5.15 2.64 -4.25
CA ALA A 25 -6.57 2.64 -4.57
C ALA A 25 -7.22 3.91 -4.00
N TYR A 26 -7.60 4.83 -4.88
CA TYR A 26 -8.20 6.10 -4.45
C TYR A 26 -9.70 5.96 -4.22
N PRO A 27 -10.23 6.56 -3.14
CA PRO A 27 -11.66 6.65 -2.92
C PRO A 27 -12.36 7.32 -4.10
N ILE A 28 -13.61 6.93 -4.37
CA ILE A 28 -14.34 7.36 -5.56
C ILE A 28 -14.56 8.89 -5.61
N ASP A 29 -14.56 9.51 -4.44
CA ASP A 29 -14.79 10.93 -4.21
C ASP A 29 -13.49 11.72 -3.98
N ALA A 30 -12.31 11.11 -4.07
CA ALA A 30 -11.03 11.77 -3.84
C ALA A 30 -10.57 12.69 -4.99
N TYR A 31 -11.44 12.99 -5.97
CA TYR A 31 -11.11 13.90 -7.08
C TYR A 31 -10.65 15.31 -6.63
N PRO A 32 -11.28 15.98 -5.63
CA PRO A 32 -10.87 17.31 -5.20
C PRO A 32 -9.42 17.36 -4.68
N GLU A 33 -8.96 16.26 -4.08
CA GLU A 33 -7.64 16.15 -3.46
C GLU A 33 -6.57 15.67 -4.47
N THR A 34 -6.94 14.73 -5.33
CA THR A 34 -5.99 14.02 -6.20
C THR A 34 -5.94 14.59 -7.62
N GLY A 35 -6.98 15.29 -8.06
CA GLY A 35 -7.14 15.76 -9.45
C GLY A 35 -7.37 14.65 -10.48
N ILE A 36 -7.58 13.40 -10.05
CA ILE A 36 -7.74 12.25 -10.95
C ILE A 36 -9.15 12.27 -11.57
N LYS A 37 -9.27 12.85 -12.77
CA LYS A 37 -10.56 13.00 -13.51
C LYS A 37 -11.37 11.71 -13.63
N ARG A 38 -10.70 10.56 -13.67
CA ARG A 38 -11.36 9.25 -13.76
C ARG A 38 -12.22 8.96 -12.51
N LEU A 39 -11.82 9.43 -11.33
CA LEU A 39 -12.61 9.29 -10.11
C LEU A 39 -13.92 10.09 -10.22
N GLU A 40 -13.84 11.34 -10.69
CA GLU A 40 -15.03 12.17 -10.88
C GLU A 40 -15.99 11.58 -11.93
N PHE A 41 -15.46 11.02 -13.01
CA PHE A 41 -16.28 10.27 -13.97
C PHE A 41 -17.02 9.11 -13.30
N TYR A 42 -16.34 8.32 -12.45
CA TYR A 42 -16.98 7.22 -11.74
C TYR A 42 -18.02 7.70 -10.73
N ARG A 43 -17.75 8.81 -10.01
CA ARG A 43 -18.69 9.45 -9.08
C ARG A 43 -19.97 9.88 -9.79
N LEU A 44 -19.84 10.64 -10.88
CA LEU A 44 -20.97 11.11 -11.70
C LEU A 44 -21.75 9.95 -12.33
N ALA A 45 -21.06 8.87 -12.74
CA ALA A 45 -21.71 7.66 -13.25
C ALA A 45 -22.48 6.91 -12.16
N GLN A 46 -21.99 6.87 -10.91
CA GLN A 46 -22.75 6.29 -9.79
C GLN A 46 -23.97 7.14 -9.40
N LEU A 47 -23.88 8.47 -9.55
CA LEU A 47 -25.00 9.40 -9.32
C LEU A 47 -26.04 9.38 -10.46
N GLY A 48 -25.72 8.77 -11.59
CA GLY A 48 -26.61 8.72 -12.76
C GLY A 48 -26.61 9.99 -13.60
N GLU A 49 -25.74 10.95 -13.31
CA GLU A 49 -25.61 12.21 -14.05
C GLU A 49 -25.01 12.01 -15.45
N ILE A 50 -24.18 10.97 -15.60
CA ILE A 50 -23.59 10.57 -16.88
C ILE A 50 -23.70 9.06 -17.09
N ARG A 51 -23.61 8.63 -18.35
CA ARG A 51 -23.55 7.20 -18.69
C ARG A 51 -22.18 6.63 -18.32
N GLY A 52 -22.16 5.58 -17.48
CA GLY A 52 -20.94 4.88 -17.11
C GLY A 52 -21.17 3.54 -16.44
N ARG A 53 -20.08 2.83 -16.14
CA ARG A 53 -20.11 1.53 -15.45
C ARG A 53 -20.46 1.71 -13.98
N GLN A 54 -21.38 0.88 -13.48
CA GLN A 54 -21.66 0.80 -12.04
C GLN A 54 -20.54 0.04 -11.33
N LEU A 55 -20.05 0.60 -10.23
CA LEU A 55 -19.02 -0.04 -9.41
C LEU A 55 -19.66 -1.11 -8.49
N PRO A 56 -18.91 -2.17 -8.13
CA PRO A 56 -19.35 -3.09 -7.09
C PRO A 56 -19.49 -2.36 -5.75
N ALA A 57 -20.25 -2.92 -4.80
CA ALA A 57 -20.58 -2.25 -3.54
C ALA A 57 -19.36 -1.67 -2.80
N GLY A 58 -18.28 -2.46 -2.67
CA GLY A 58 -17.04 -1.99 -2.02
C GLY A 58 -16.29 -0.88 -2.76
N GLY A 59 -16.51 -0.72 -4.07
CA GLY A 59 -15.91 0.36 -4.87
C GLY A 59 -16.66 1.68 -4.79
N LYS A 60 -17.78 1.74 -4.05
CA LYS A 60 -18.59 2.95 -3.85
C LYS A 60 -18.28 3.67 -2.53
N LEU A 61 -17.43 3.07 -1.68
CA LEU A 61 -17.06 3.65 -0.40
C LEU A 61 -16.35 5.00 -0.63
N SER A 62 -16.84 6.03 0.06
CA SER A 62 -16.21 7.35 0.09
C SER A 62 -14.98 7.35 0.99
N VAL A 63 -14.18 8.41 0.95
CA VAL A 63 -13.08 8.61 1.92
C VAL A 63 -13.61 8.48 3.36
N ALA A 64 -14.79 9.05 3.63
CA ALA A 64 -15.40 9.06 4.96
C ALA A 64 -15.92 7.68 5.41
N ASP A 65 -16.21 6.78 4.47
CA ASP A 65 -16.67 5.42 4.79
C ASP A 65 -15.50 4.45 5.03
N ILE A 66 -14.25 4.87 4.76
CA ILE A 66 -13.05 4.05 4.93
C ILE A 66 -12.48 4.30 6.31
N GLU A 67 -12.80 3.39 7.23
CA GLU A 67 -12.19 3.35 8.55
C GLU A 67 -11.14 2.23 8.62
N LEU A 68 -9.93 2.58 9.02
CA LEU A 68 -8.89 1.60 9.34
C LEU A 68 -9.25 0.93 10.68
N ASN A 69 -9.82 -0.26 10.61
CA ASN A 69 -10.21 -1.02 11.79
C ASN A 69 -9.00 -1.79 12.36
N TYR A 70 -8.26 -1.15 13.27
CA TYR A 70 -7.18 -1.78 14.05
C TYR A 70 -7.51 -1.84 15.55
N PRO A 71 -8.64 -2.44 15.97
CA PRO A 71 -9.19 -2.25 17.30
C PRO A 71 -8.27 -2.73 18.42
N VAL A 72 -7.38 -3.68 18.13
CA VAL A 72 -6.44 -4.27 19.10
C VAL A 72 -5.03 -3.69 19.05
N LEU A 73 -4.69 -2.88 18.04
CA LEU A 73 -3.35 -2.29 17.94
C LEU A 73 -3.31 -0.97 18.72
N PRO A 74 -2.35 -0.80 19.65
CA PRO A 74 -2.21 0.46 20.38
C PRO A 74 -1.89 1.60 19.42
N VAL A 75 -2.45 2.78 19.70
CA VAL A 75 -2.12 4.01 18.99
C VAL A 75 -1.40 4.94 19.96
N ASP A 76 -0.24 5.48 19.56
CA ASP A 76 0.49 6.44 20.38
C ASP A 76 -0.21 7.82 20.44
N ALA A 77 0.33 8.72 21.26
CA ALA A 77 -0.22 10.08 21.40
C ALA A 77 -0.16 10.92 20.11
N ALA A 78 0.66 10.51 19.12
CA ALA A 78 0.78 11.16 17.82
C ALA A 78 -0.15 10.54 16.75
N GLY A 79 -0.90 9.48 17.10
CA GLY A 79 -1.80 8.80 16.16
C GLY A 79 -1.14 7.68 15.35
N HIS A 80 0.08 7.26 15.70
CA HIS A 80 0.74 6.16 15.01
C HIS A 80 0.35 4.80 15.61
N VAL A 81 0.03 3.85 14.74
CA VAL A 81 -0.24 2.46 15.10
C VAL A 81 1.05 1.80 15.56
N GLN A 82 1.03 1.20 16.75
CA GLN A 82 2.12 0.40 17.30
C GLN A 82 1.94 -1.05 16.89
N LEU A 83 2.98 -1.63 16.27
CA LEU A 83 2.98 -3.03 15.87
C LEU A 83 3.15 -3.95 17.08
N PRO A 84 2.59 -5.18 17.03
CA PRO A 84 2.85 -6.21 18.04
C PRO A 84 4.35 -6.49 18.18
N GLN A 85 4.73 -7.09 19.31
CA GLN A 85 6.09 -7.58 19.47
C GLN A 85 6.40 -8.63 18.38
N ARG A 86 7.60 -8.52 17.79
CA ARG A 86 8.06 -9.41 16.73
C ARG A 86 8.05 -10.88 17.17
N ASP A 87 7.36 -11.72 16.41
CA ASP A 87 7.37 -13.18 16.56
C ASP A 87 8.68 -13.77 15.99
N VAL A 88 9.44 -14.44 16.87
CA VAL A 88 10.76 -14.99 16.53
C VAL A 88 10.69 -16.15 15.54
N LEU A 89 9.69 -17.01 15.65
CA LEU A 89 9.57 -18.21 14.82
C LEU A 89 9.13 -17.84 13.40
N LEU A 90 8.13 -16.97 13.28
CA LEU A 90 7.64 -16.47 12.00
C LEU A 90 8.72 -15.63 11.30
N SER A 91 9.41 -14.76 12.03
CA SER A 91 10.51 -13.97 11.47
C SER A 91 11.61 -14.86 10.90
N ARG A 92 11.99 -15.93 11.62
CA ARG A 92 12.96 -16.90 11.12
C ARG A 92 12.48 -17.60 9.85
N ARG A 93 11.23 -18.07 9.82
CA ARG A 93 10.66 -18.73 8.64
C ARG A 93 10.64 -17.81 7.42
N ILE A 94 10.37 -16.53 7.60
CA ILE A 94 10.42 -15.53 6.53
C ILE A 94 11.85 -15.33 6.04
N SER A 95 12.82 -15.19 6.93
CA SER A 95 14.24 -15.10 6.56
C SER A 95 14.71 -16.34 5.79
N ASP A 96 14.26 -17.54 6.18
CA ASP A 96 14.62 -18.80 5.53
C ASP A 96 14.05 -18.94 4.10
N LEU A 97 13.11 -18.08 3.68
CA LEU A 97 12.62 -18.03 2.29
C LEU A 97 13.64 -17.40 1.32
N LEU A 98 14.58 -16.61 1.84
CA LEU A 98 15.62 -15.97 1.04
C LEU A 98 16.91 -16.81 1.08
N ALA A 99 17.69 -16.74 0.00
CA ALA A 99 19.05 -17.28 0.03
C ALA A 99 19.90 -16.54 1.07
N ALA A 100 20.77 -17.25 1.78
CA ALA A 100 21.59 -16.68 2.85
C ALA A 100 22.48 -15.51 2.38
N GLU A 101 22.95 -15.56 1.13
CA GLU A 101 23.73 -14.48 0.51
C GLU A 101 22.93 -13.20 0.24
N ASP A 102 21.61 -13.32 0.04
CA ASP A 102 20.72 -12.20 -0.27
C ASP A 102 20.11 -11.59 0.98
N LEU A 103 20.01 -12.37 2.06
CA LEU A 103 19.39 -11.97 3.32
C LEU A 103 19.86 -10.60 3.87
N PRO A 104 21.15 -10.20 3.79
CA PRO A 104 21.58 -8.88 4.27
C PRO A 104 21.12 -7.70 3.40
N ARG A 105 20.58 -7.97 2.20
CA ARG A 105 20.24 -6.96 1.18
C ARG A 105 18.75 -6.60 1.16
N TYR A 106 17.95 -7.31 1.94
CA TYR A 106 16.50 -7.14 2.00
C TYR A 106 16.06 -6.78 3.42
N GLY A 107 15.14 -5.81 3.50
CA GLY A 107 14.26 -5.61 4.64
C GLY A 107 12.90 -6.21 4.34
N ILE A 108 12.37 -7.03 5.26
CA ILE A 108 11.04 -7.63 5.16
C ILE A 108 10.28 -7.35 6.45
N ALA A 109 9.04 -6.87 6.31
CA ALA A 109 8.09 -6.71 7.40
C ALA A 109 6.76 -7.35 6.99
N VAL A 110 6.20 -8.20 7.86
CA VAL A 110 4.92 -8.87 7.66
C VAL A 110 4.05 -8.66 8.89
N LEU A 111 2.85 -8.16 8.69
CA LEU A 111 1.78 -8.13 9.68
C LEU A 111 0.70 -9.11 9.22
N ASP A 112 0.62 -10.26 9.89
CA ASP A 112 -0.48 -11.20 9.70
C ASP A 112 -1.71 -10.70 10.48
N TYR A 113 -2.76 -10.36 9.72
CA TYR A 113 -4.03 -9.85 10.23
C TYR A 113 -5.19 -10.83 9.96
N SER A 114 -4.87 -12.11 9.73
CA SER A 114 -5.88 -13.16 9.47
C SER A 114 -6.81 -13.39 10.67
N ASP A 115 -6.31 -13.18 11.88
CA ASP A 115 -7.09 -13.04 13.13
C ASP A 115 -6.98 -11.59 13.61
N PRO A 116 -8.00 -10.74 13.38
CA PRO A 116 -7.97 -9.33 13.75
C PRO A 116 -7.81 -9.07 15.25
N ASP A 117 -8.15 -10.04 16.10
CA ASP A 117 -8.04 -9.91 17.55
C ASP A 117 -6.63 -10.27 18.06
N ASN A 118 -5.86 -11.03 17.26
CA ASN A 118 -4.51 -11.49 17.61
C ASN A 118 -3.53 -11.32 16.44
N PRO A 119 -3.25 -10.08 16.00
CA PRO A 119 -2.32 -9.84 14.91
C PRO A 119 -0.91 -10.26 15.27
N VAL A 120 -0.19 -10.85 14.30
CA VAL A 120 1.18 -11.33 14.49
C VAL A 120 2.12 -10.54 13.59
N TYR A 121 3.15 -9.95 14.17
CA TYR A 121 4.17 -9.21 13.44
C TYR A 121 5.45 -10.03 13.32
N ALA A 122 6.06 -10.02 12.13
CA ALA A 122 7.36 -10.63 11.89
C ALA A 122 8.20 -9.77 10.96
N SER A 123 9.51 -9.74 11.21
CA SER A 123 10.41 -8.91 10.43
C SER A 123 11.85 -9.42 10.38
N HIS A 124 12.51 -9.01 9.30
CA HIS A 124 13.94 -9.19 9.05
C HIS A 124 14.49 -7.85 8.53
N ASN A 125 15.43 -7.24 9.22
CA ASN A 125 15.99 -5.91 8.89
C ASN A 125 14.90 -4.86 8.55
N ASP A 126 13.91 -4.67 9.43
CA ASP A 126 12.80 -3.71 9.20
C ASP A 126 13.21 -2.23 9.27
N ASP A 127 14.44 -1.96 9.70
CA ASP A 127 15.09 -0.66 9.72
C ASP A 127 16.10 -0.46 8.57
N PHE A 128 16.10 -1.33 7.56
CA PHE A 128 17.04 -1.27 6.46
C PHE A 128 16.85 0.00 5.62
N HIS A 129 17.86 0.88 5.62
CA HIS A 129 17.94 2.14 4.88
C HIS A 129 19.03 2.11 3.80
#